data_AF-A0AA45MNU0-F1
#
_entry.id   AF-A0AA45MNU0-F1
#
_cell.length_a   1.000
_cell.length_b   1.000
_cell.length_c   1.000
_cell.angle_alpha   90.00
_cell.angle_beta   90.00
_cell.angle_gamma   90.00
#
_symmetry.space_group_name_H-M   'P 1'
#
loop_
_entity.id
_entity.type
_entity.pdbx_description
1 polymer ?
#
loop_
_entity_poly.entity_id
_entity_poly.type
_entity_poly.pdbx_seq_one_letter_code
_entity_poly.pdbx_strand_id
1 'polypeptide(L)' 'MNKKLKLFLFAIGIGAASAPVLASCTYYCVVEYKACVKSGEPLSDCVAERDACEEACGG' A
#
# COMPACT_ATOMS: atom_id res chain seq x y z
N MET A 1 13.60 -14.86 -23.33
CA MET A 1 12.19 -14.85 -22.88
C MET A 1 12.15 -15.37 -21.45
N ASN A 2 11.72 -14.55 -20.47
CA ASN A 2 11.28 -14.92 -19.10
C ASN A 2 10.99 -13.63 -18.29
N LYS A 3 9.85 -12.97 -18.53
CA LYS A 3 9.45 -11.69 -17.86
C LYS A 3 8.03 -11.72 -17.26
N LYS A 4 7.45 -12.90 -17.04
CA LYS A 4 6.00 -13.04 -16.74
C LYS A 4 5.63 -13.25 -15.26
N LEU A 5 6.56 -13.07 -14.32
CA LEU A 5 6.31 -13.36 -12.89
C LEU A 5 6.12 -12.14 -11.98
N LYS A 6 6.17 -10.91 -12.49
CA LYS A 6 5.98 -9.70 -11.67
C LYS A 6 4.55 -9.16 -11.66
N LEU A 7 3.66 -9.69 -12.50
CA LEU A 7 2.30 -9.16 -12.70
C LEU A 7 1.22 -9.81 -11.82
N PHE A 8 1.57 -10.77 -10.97
CA PHE A 8 0.61 -11.45 -10.07
C PHE A 8 0.70 -10.99 -8.60
N LEU A 9 1.53 -9.98 -8.30
CA LEU A 9 1.62 -9.39 -6.96
C LEU A 9 0.81 -8.09 -6.81
N PHE A 10 0.12 -7.66 -7.86
CA PHE A 10 -0.73 -6.46 -7.86
C PHE A 10 -2.22 -6.79 -7.77
N ALA A 11 -2.61 -8.03 -8.06
CA ALA A 11 -3.99 -8.52 -7.96
C ALA A 11 -4.30 -9.22 -6.62
N ILE A 12 -3.26 -9.51 -5.85
CA ILE A 12 -3.36 -9.84 -4.43
C ILE A 12 -2.94 -8.55 -3.77
N GLY A 13 -3.80 -7.91 -2.98
CA GLY A 13 -3.48 -6.71 -2.21
C GLY A 13 -2.38 -6.97 -1.17
N ILE A 14 -1.16 -7.28 -1.63
CA ILE A 14 0.06 -7.27 -0.84
C ILE A 14 0.60 -5.84 -0.87
N GLY A 15 -0.26 -4.91 -0.45
CA GLY A 15 0.07 -3.53 -0.09
C GLY A 15 -0.31 -3.21 1.36
N ALA A 16 -1.07 -4.07 2.04
CA ALA A 16 -1.63 -3.78 3.36
C ALA A 16 -0.89 -4.42 4.56
N ALA A 17 0.14 -5.26 4.37
CA ALA A 17 0.57 -6.20 5.42
C ALA A 17 1.95 -5.94 6.05
N SER A 18 2.47 -4.72 6.01
CA SER A 18 3.69 -4.37 6.75
C SER A 18 3.65 -3.00 7.42
N ALA A 19 2.51 -2.65 8.04
CA ALA A 19 2.49 -1.61 9.05
C ALA A 19 2.85 -2.25 10.42
N PRO A 20 4.03 -1.99 11.01
CA PRO A 20 4.38 -2.50 12.34
C PRO A 20 3.41 -1.97 13.41
N VAL A 21 2.80 -2.90 14.13
CA VAL A 21 1.52 -2.77 14.88
C VAL A 21 1.55 -1.86 16.12
N LEU A 22 2.66 -1.23 16.54
CA LEU A 22 2.73 -0.75 17.95
C LEU A 22 2.76 0.76 18.24
N ALA A 23 2.94 1.67 17.28
CA ALA A 23 2.86 3.13 17.55
C ALA A 23 2.81 4.02 16.30
N SER A 24 2.95 3.42 15.12
CA SER A 24 3.22 4.16 13.88
C SER A 24 2.36 3.65 12.72
N CYS A 25 1.30 2.89 12.99
CA CYS A 25 0.54 2.21 11.96
C CYS A 25 0.01 3.21 10.91
N THR A 26 -0.67 4.27 11.34
CA THR A 26 -1.13 5.38 10.48
C THR A 26 0.03 6.18 9.87
N TYR A 27 1.14 6.36 10.59
CA TYR A 27 2.35 6.98 10.02
C TYR A 27 2.87 6.18 8.81
N TYR A 28 2.91 4.85 8.90
CA TYR A 28 3.31 3.99 7.78
C TYR A 28 2.30 4.06 6.63
N CYS A 29 0.99 4.17 6.89
CA CYS A 29 0.01 4.40 5.82
C CYS A 29 0.32 5.67 5.00
N VAL A 30 0.73 6.75 5.68
CA VAL A 30 1.14 8.00 5.00
C VAL A 30 2.46 7.84 4.24
N VAL A 31 3.40 7.06 4.75
CA VAL A 31 4.68 6.77 4.06
C VAL A 31 4.42 5.95 2.78
N GLU A 32 3.62 4.91 2.87
CA GLU A 32 3.24 4.05 1.74
C GLU A 32 2.44 4.84 0.70
N TYR A 33 1.50 5.69 1.13
CA TYR A 33 0.79 6.62 0.23
C TYR A 33 1.77 7.49 -0.58
N LYS A 34 2.76 8.10 0.09
CA LYS A 34 3.77 8.92 -0.59
C LYS A 34 4.62 8.10 -1.55
N ALA A 35 4.95 6.86 -1.20
CA ALA A 35 5.69 5.95 -2.07
C ALA A 35 4.86 5.55 -3.30
N CYS A 36 3.56 5.30 -3.13
CA CYS A 36 2.62 5.01 -4.20
C CYS A 36 2.51 6.17 -5.19
N VAL A 37 2.27 7.39 -4.70
CA VAL A 37 2.21 8.60 -5.53
C VAL A 37 3.53 8.83 -6.28
N LYS A 38 4.67 8.61 -5.61
CA LYS A 38 6.00 8.76 -6.22
C LYS A 38 6.27 7.70 -7.29
N SER A 39 5.64 6.54 -7.21
CA SER A 39 5.77 5.47 -8.20
C SER A 39 5.02 5.77 -9.50
N GLY A 40 4.20 6.83 -9.52
CA GLY A 40 3.40 7.22 -10.67
C GLY A 40 2.07 6.48 -10.78
N GLU A 41 1.67 5.80 -9.70
CA GLU A 41 0.35 5.18 -9.59
C GLU A 41 -0.77 6.23 -9.56
N PRO A 42 -1.99 5.88 -9.98
CA PRO A 42 -3.14 6.78 -9.90
C PRO A 42 -3.39 7.21 -8.47
N LEU A 43 -3.63 8.51 -8.26
CA LEU A 43 -3.95 9.05 -6.93
C LEU A 43 -5.15 8.34 -6.29
N SER A 44 -6.15 7.92 -7.08
CA SER A 44 -7.31 7.16 -6.59
C SER A 44 -6.90 5.84 -5.93
N ASP A 45 -5.94 5.13 -6.51
CA ASP A 45 -5.51 3.82 -6.05
C ASP A 45 -4.62 3.97 -4.80
N CYS A 46 -3.75 4.98 -4.79
CA CYS A 46 -2.94 5.31 -3.61
C CYS A 46 -3.81 5.73 -2.41
N VAL A 47 -4.88 6.48 -2.65
CA VAL A 47 -5.84 6.86 -1.60
C VAL A 47 -6.57 5.63 -1.08
N ALA A 48 -7.05 4.75 -1.96
CA ALA A 48 -7.73 3.51 -1.55
C ALA A 48 -6.84 2.61 -0.68
N GLU A 49 -5.56 2.45 -1.05
CA GLU A 49 -4.59 1.68 -0.26
C GLU A 49 -4.29 2.32 1.10
N ARG A 50 -4.22 3.66 1.15
CA ARG A 50 -4.03 4.39 2.40
C ARG A 50 -5.24 4.21 3.32
N ASP A 51 -6.45 4.41 2.81
CA ASP A 51 -7.68 4.26 3.59
C ASP A 51 -7.81 2.82 4.13
N ALA A 52 -7.55 1.80 3.30
CA ALA A 52 -7.53 0.41 3.76
C ALA A 52 -6.47 0.15 4.84
N CYS A 53 -5.31 0.78 4.74
CA CYS A 53 -4.26 0.73 5.77
C CYS A 53 -4.72 1.41 7.07
N GLU A 54 -5.35 2.59 6.99
CA GLU A 54 -5.87 3.32 8.16
C GLU A 54 -6.99 2.53 8.86
N GLU A 55 -7.88 1.90 8.10
CA GLU A 55 -8.92 0.99 8.63
C GLU A 55 -8.30 -0.23 9.34
N ALA A 56 -7.26 -0.83 8.76
CA ALA A 56 -6.52 -1.93 9.39
C ALA A 56 -5.79 -1.51 10.67
N CYS A 57 -5.42 -0.24 10.78
CA CYS A 57 -4.81 0.34 11.98
C CYS A 57 -5.82 0.68 13.10
N GLY A 58 -7.12 0.60 12.82
CA GLY A 58 -8.16 0.77 13.83
C GLY A 58 -9.15 1.91 13.60
N GLY A 59 -9.06 2.66 12.49
CA GLY A 59 -10.06 3.65 12.06
C GLY A 59 -10.19 4.88 12.96
#